data_AF-A0AAV6CAV4-F1
#
_entry.id   AF-A0AAV6CAV4-F1
#
_cell.length_a   1.000
_cell.length_b   1.000
_cell.length_c   1.000
_cell.angle_alpha   90.00
_cell.angle_beta   90.00
_cell.angle_gamma   90.00
#
_symmetry.space_group_name_H-M   'P 1'
#
loop_
_entity.id
_entity.type
_entity.pdbx_description
1 polymer ?
#
loop_
_entity_poly.entity_id
_entity_poly.type
_entity_poly.pdbx_seq_one_letter_code
_entity_poly.pdbx_strand_id
1 'polypeptide(L)'
;MQYYYDDLGRLTRVVDPSGNIATYHYDSVGNLLSITRSTLPANNGLAILSFTPQSGPVGTTVTIQGQGFSTTPSANTVQFDGTPATVSTATASTLTVTVPSGATTGPISVTVAGTTVTSDTNFKITAPNLISISVTSSLTTISPGLTTQYHATGQYSNGSTQDLTATVTWSAGNPSVATVSNATGSQGLVTGVAAFGLEF
;
A
#
# COMPACT_ATOMS: atom_id res chain seq x y z
N MET A 1 -27.73 -9.64 -10.50
CA MET A 1 -26.68 -10.18 -11.38
C MET A 1 -25.45 -9.29 -11.22
N GLN A 2 -24.27 -9.88 -11.07
CA GLN A 2 -22.97 -9.20 -11.07
C GLN A 2 -22.18 -9.61 -12.31
N TYR A 3 -21.46 -8.65 -12.90
CA TYR A 3 -20.71 -8.82 -14.14
C TYR A 3 -19.28 -8.36 -13.92
N TYR A 4 -18.32 -9.16 -14.38
CA TYR A 4 -16.89 -8.88 -14.29
C TYR A 4 -16.29 -8.80 -15.70
N TYR A 5 -15.37 -7.87 -15.89
CA TYR A 5 -14.75 -7.61 -17.19
C TYR A 5 -13.22 -7.69 -17.07
N ASP A 6 -12.54 -8.01 -18.16
CA ASP A 6 -11.09 -7.81 -18.29
C ASP A 6 -10.76 -6.36 -18.67
N ASP A 7 -9.46 -6.03 -18.79
CA ASP A 7 -8.97 -4.70 -19.14
C ASP A 7 -9.38 -4.24 -20.55
N LEU A 8 -9.83 -5.17 -21.41
CA LEU A 8 -10.34 -4.88 -22.75
C LEU A 8 -11.88 -4.67 -22.74
N GLY A 9 -12.51 -4.70 -21.56
CA GLY A 9 -13.94 -4.53 -21.40
C GLY A 9 -14.77 -5.76 -21.79
N ARG A 10 -14.15 -6.94 -21.95
CA ARG A 10 -14.86 -8.18 -22.30
C ARG A 10 -15.36 -8.87 -21.04
N LEU A 11 -16.56 -9.43 -21.09
CA LEU A 11 -17.20 -10.09 -19.95
C LEU A 11 -16.48 -11.39 -19.60
N THR A 12 -15.84 -11.47 -18.44
CA THR A 12 -15.07 -12.65 -17.98
C THR A 12 -15.83 -13.52 -16.99
N ARG A 13 -16.76 -12.95 -16.21
CA ARG A 13 -17.56 -13.71 -15.24
C ARG A 13 -18.92 -13.09 -14.98
N VAL A 14 -19.94 -13.92 -14.81
CA VAL A 14 -21.28 -13.53 -14.36
C VAL A 14 -21.62 -14.32 -13.11
N VAL A 15 -22.15 -13.64 -12.10
CA VAL A 15 -22.66 -14.28 -10.89
C VAL A 15 -24.10 -13.85 -10.64
N ASP A 16 -25.00 -14.82 -10.50
CA ASP A 16 -26.40 -14.55 -10.19
C ASP A 16 -26.67 -14.43 -8.67
N PRO A 17 -27.84 -13.90 -8.26
CA PRO A 17 -28.21 -13.82 -6.84
C PRO A 17 -28.35 -15.19 -6.15
N SER A 18 -28.46 -16.27 -6.93
CA SER A 18 -28.51 -17.64 -6.42
C SER A 18 -27.12 -18.26 -6.24
N GLY A 19 -26.05 -17.53 -6.58
CA GLY A 19 -24.67 -17.97 -6.45
C GLY A 19 -24.19 -18.84 -7.63
N ASN A 20 -24.95 -18.96 -8.72
CA ASN A 20 -24.46 -19.62 -9.92
C ASN A 20 -23.45 -18.70 -10.63
N ILE A 21 -22.39 -19.31 -11.15
CA ILE A 21 -21.27 -18.64 -11.82
C ILE A 21 -21.18 -19.14 -13.24
N ALA A 22 -21.02 -18.22 -14.19
CA ALA A 22 -20.53 -18.51 -15.54
C ALA A 22 -19.23 -17.74 -15.78
N THR A 23 -18.15 -18.44 -16.12
CA THR A 23 -16.84 -17.86 -16.43
C THR A 23 -16.55 -18.03 -17.91
N TYR A 24 -16.16 -16.94 -18.57
CA TYR A 24 -15.91 -16.85 -20.01
C TYR A 24 -14.41 -16.78 -20.26
N HIS A 25 -13.91 -17.67 -21.11
CA HIS A 25 -12.50 -17.73 -21.49
C HIS A 25 -12.35 -17.31 -22.94
N TYR A 26 -11.55 -16.28 -23.19
CA TYR A 26 -11.27 -15.79 -24.54
C TYR A 26 -9.86 -16.15 -24.98
N ASP A 27 -9.65 -16.23 -26.29
CA ASP A 27 -8.31 -16.23 -26.87
C ASP A 27 -7.70 -14.80 -26.83
N SER A 28 -6.44 -14.70 -27.29
CA SER A 28 -5.70 -13.44 -27.37
C SER A 28 -6.24 -12.46 -28.41
N VAL A 29 -7.09 -12.90 -29.34
CA VAL A 29 -7.64 -12.10 -30.45
C VAL A 29 -9.04 -11.56 -30.14
N GLY A 30 -9.73 -12.11 -29.12
CA GLY A 30 -11.08 -11.66 -28.76
C GLY A 30 -12.14 -12.74 -28.76
N ASN A 31 -11.87 -13.92 -29.30
CA ASN A 31 -12.90 -14.93 -29.53
C ASN A 31 -13.16 -15.74 -28.27
N LEU A 32 -14.44 -16.05 -28.00
CA LEU A 32 -14.84 -16.90 -26.89
C LEU A 32 -14.42 -18.36 -27.15
N LEU A 33 -13.50 -18.89 -26.35
CA LEU A 33 -13.04 -20.27 -26.44
C LEU A 33 -13.93 -21.23 -25.64
N SER A 34 -14.35 -20.85 -24.44
CA SER A 34 -15.18 -21.70 -23.59
C SER A 34 -15.97 -20.91 -22.53
N ILE A 35 -17.04 -21.54 -22.02
CA ILE A 35 -17.76 -21.10 -20.83
C ILE A 35 -17.73 -22.23 -19.80
N THR A 36 -17.22 -21.95 -18.61
CA THR A 36 -17.31 -22.88 -17.47
C THR A 36 -18.41 -22.44 -16.51
N ARG A 37 -19.12 -23.40 -15.92
CA ARG A 37 -20.15 -23.14 -14.92
C ARG A 37 -19.75 -23.71 -13.57
N SER A 38 -20.00 -22.95 -12.52
CA SER A 38 -19.76 -23.36 -11.13
C SER A 38 -20.81 -22.72 -10.23
N THR A 39 -20.74 -22.99 -8.93
CA THR A 39 -21.50 -22.28 -7.90
C THR A 39 -20.54 -21.67 -6.89
N LEU A 40 -20.97 -20.63 -6.20
CA LEU A 40 -20.27 -20.14 -5.02
C LEU A 40 -20.07 -21.30 -4.01
N PRO A 41 -18.98 -21.29 -3.23
CA PRO A 41 -18.76 -22.27 -2.19
C PRO A 41 -19.88 -22.21 -1.14
N ALA A 42 -20.15 -23.34 -0.47
CA ALA A 42 -21.20 -23.49 0.54
C ALA A 42 -20.98 -22.71 1.85
N ASN A 43 -20.13 -21.67 1.83
CA ASN A 43 -19.74 -20.83 2.95
C ASN A 43 -20.85 -19.84 3.35
N ASN A 44 -22.09 -20.32 3.48
CA ASN A 44 -23.27 -19.48 3.68
C ASN A 44 -23.43 -18.36 2.62
N GLY A 45 -22.94 -18.60 1.40
CA GLY A 45 -22.91 -17.60 0.33
C GLY A 45 -21.83 -16.51 0.47
N LEU A 46 -21.00 -16.56 1.52
CA LEU A 46 -19.86 -15.68 1.68
C LEU A 46 -18.78 -16.02 0.65
N ALA A 47 -18.35 -15.03 -0.13
CA ALA A 47 -17.31 -15.21 -1.12
C ALA A 47 -16.61 -13.89 -1.45
N ILE A 48 -15.30 -13.97 -1.69
CA ILE A 48 -14.54 -12.91 -2.37
C ILE A 48 -14.45 -13.31 -3.83
N LEU A 49 -14.93 -12.45 -4.72
CA LEU A 49 -14.98 -12.72 -6.15
C LEU A 49 -13.84 -12.00 -6.87
N SER A 50 -13.57 -10.74 -6.51
CA SER A 50 -12.44 -9.96 -7.02
C SER A 50 -12.13 -8.81 -6.08
N PHE A 51 -11.00 -8.16 -6.29
CA PHE A 51 -10.68 -6.89 -5.64
C PHE A 51 -9.90 -5.98 -6.59
N THR A 52 -10.02 -4.68 -6.39
CA THR A 52 -9.31 -3.67 -7.19
C THR A 52 -8.90 -2.48 -6.31
N PRO A 53 -7.68 -1.95 -6.46
CA PRO A 53 -6.58 -2.46 -7.30
C PRO A 53 -6.01 -3.79 -6.77
N GLN A 54 -5.21 -4.50 -7.57
CA GLN A 54 -4.53 -5.74 -7.14
C GLN A 54 -3.19 -5.49 -6.40
N SER A 55 -2.73 -4.24 -6.36
CA SER A 55 -1.50 -3.85 -5.70
C SER A 55 -1.55 -2.40 -5.21
N GLY A 56 -0.74 -2.08 -4.20
CA GLY A 56 -0.54 -0.70 -3.75
C GLY A 56 0.22 -0.63 -2.42
N PRO A 57 0.68 0.56 -2.02
CA PRO A 57 1.28 0.76 -0.70
C PRO A 57 0.24 0.69 0.43
N VAL A 58 0.73 0.62 1.66
CA VAL A 58 -0.08 0.88 2.87
C VAL A 58 -0.87 2.18 2.70
N GLY A 59 -2.13 2.18 3.11
CA GLY A 59 -3.06 3.30 2.94
C GLY A 59 -3.87 3.28 1.63
N THR A 60 -3.57 2.38 0.70
CA THR A 60 -4.37 2.21 -0.52
C THR A 60 -5.80 1.80 -0.17
N THR A 61 -6.79 2.44 -0.79
CA THR A 61 -8.19 1.99 -0.72
C THR A 61 -8.40 0.83 -1.70
N VAL A 62 -8.88 -0.30 -1.21
CA VAL A 62 -9.17 -1.50 -1.98
C VAL A 62 -10.67 -1.76 -1.94
N THR A 63 -11.27 -1.92 -3.13
CA THR A 63 -12.65 -2.36 -3.29
C THR A 63 -12.67 -3.87 -3.46
N ILE A 64 -13.29 -4.58 -2.52
CA ILE A 64 -13.50 -6.03 -2.55
C ILE A 64 -14.92 -6.29 -3.03
N GLN A 65 -15.05 -6.98 -4.15
CA GLN A 65 -16.33 -7.42 -4.69
C GLN A 65 -16.56 -8.88 -4.33
N GLY A 66 -17.78 -9.21 -3.95
CA GLY A 66 -18.14 -10.53 -3.44
C GLY A 66 -19.63 -10.72 -3.20
N GLN A 67 -19.95 -11.65 -2.32
CA GLN A 67 -21.30 -11.95 -1.85
C GLN A 67 -21.28 -12.34 -0.37
N GLY A 68 -22.45 -12.28 0.27
CA GLY A 68 -22.64 -12.73 1.66
C GLY A 68 -22.00 -11.82 2.71
N PHE A 69 -21.56 -10.61 2.32
CA PHE A 69 -21.03 -9.64 3.27
C PHE A 69 -22.16 -9.08 4.15
N SER A 70 -21.81 -8.69 5.38
CA SER A 70 -22.73 -7.93 6.21
C SER A 70 -22.82 -6.49 5.69
N THR A 71 -24.03 -5.92 5.66
CA THR A 71 -24.23 -4.49 5.36
C THR A 71 -23.72 -3.57 6.47
N THR A 72 -23.39 -4.12 7.65
CA THR A 72 -22.79 -3.38 8.76
C THR A 72 -21.26 -3.49 8.68
N PRO A 73 -20.50 -2.40 8.44
CA PRO A 73 -19.05 -2.47 8.25
C PRO A 73 -18.30 -3.19 9.37
N SER A 74 -18.61 -2.91 10.63
CA SER A 74 -17.97 -3.52 11.80
C SER A 74 -18.26 -5.02 11.98
N ALA A 75 -19.24 -5.57 11.28
CA ALA A 75 -19.55 -6.99 11.30
C ALA A 75 -18.76 -7.79 10.24
N ASN A 76 -17.94 -7.13 9.43
CA ASN A 76 -17.01 -7.76 8.50
C ASN A 76 -15.59 -7.56 9.05
N THR A 77 -14.88 -8.65 9.34
CA THR A 77 -13.45 -8.58 9.69
C THR A 77 -12.64 -8.86 8.43
N VAL A 78 -11.87 -7.88 7.95
CA VAL A 78 -11.03 -8.03 6.75
C VAL A 78 -9.56 -8.01 7.15
N GLN A 79 -8.74 -8.88 6.57
CA GLN A 79 -7.30 -8.94 6.84
C GLN A 79 -6.49 -9.06 5.54
N PHE A 80 -5.34 -8.39 5.49
CA PHE A 80 -4.33 -8.56 4.44
C PHE A 80 -3.21 -9.43 5.01
N ASP A 81 -3.13 -10.69 4.56
CA ASP A 81 -2.16 -11.67 5.05
C ASP A 81 -2.09 -11.74 6.59
N GLY A 82 -3.26 -11.75 7.23
CA GLY A 82 -3.40 -11.78 8.70
C GLY A 82 -3.33 -10.42 9.40
N THR A 83 -3.01 -9.33 8.68
CA THR A 83 -3.03 -7.97 9.26
C THR A 83 -4.43 -7.36 9.16
N PRO A 84 -5.10 -7.01 10.28
CA PRO A 84 -6.46 -6.47 10.25
C PRO A 84 -6.56 -5.12 9.53
N ALA A 85 -7.52 -5.01 8.60
CA ALA A 85 -7.86 -3.80 7.88
C ALA A 85 -9.14 -3.17 8.41
N THR A 86 -9.25 -1.86 8.26
CA THR A 86 -10.50 -1.14 8.56
C THR A 86 -11.44 -1.21 7.37
N VAL A 87 -12.70 -1.59 7.63
CA VAL A 87 -13.79 -1.58 6.64
C VAL A 87 -14.49 -0.23 6.68
N SER A 88 -14.34 0.56 5.61
CA SER A 88 -14.93 1.91 5.52
C SER A 88 -16.39 1.89 5.10
N THR A 89 -16.76 1.05 4.14
CA THR A 89 -18.15 0.88 3.69
C THR A 89 -18.44 -0.58 3.40
N ALA A 90 -19.71 -0.97 3.55
CA ALA A 90 -20.15 -2.32 3.34
C ALA A 90 -21.55 -2.38 2.72
N THR A 91 -21.68 -3.20 1.69
CA THR A 91 -22.95 -3.71 1.18
C THR A 91 -22.88 -5.24 1.19
N ALA A 92 -23.97 -5.93 0.87
CA ALA A 92 -23.97 -7.39 0.77
C ALA A 92 -22.98 -7.95 -0.28
N SER A 93 -22.46 -7.10 -1.17
CA SER A 93 -21.62 -7.52 -2.31
C SER A 93 -20.35 -6.70 -2.53
N THR A 94 -20.13 -5.65 -1.74
CA THR A 94 -18.97 -4.78 -1.90
C THR A 94 -18.52 -4.29 -0.54
N LEU A 95 -17.22 -4.42 -0.27
CA LEU A 95 -16.55 -3.76 0.85
C LEU A 95 -15.52 -2.78 0.28
N THR A 96 -15.39 -1.62 0.89
CA THR A 96 -14.22 -0.75 0.68
C THR A 96 -13.37 -0.76 1.94
N VAL A 97 -12.12 -1.12 1.80
CA VAL A 97 -11.17 -1.25 2.92
C VAL A 97 -9.90 -0.46 2.65
N THR A 98 -9.15 -0.14 3.70
CA THR A 98 -7.84 0.50 3.57
C THR A 98 -6.74 -0.51 3.92
N VAL A 99 -5.71 -0.61 3.08
CA VAL A 99 -4.53 -1.46 3.35
C VAL A 99 -3.87 -1.01 4.65
N PRO A 100 -3.80 -1.86 5.69
CA PRO A 100 -3.32 -1.46 7.01
C PRO A 100 -1.79 -1.38 7.06
N SER A 101 -1.27 -0.63 8.04
CA SER A 101 0.15 -0.62 8.37
C SER A 101 0.61 -2.02 8.81
N GLY A 102 1.75 -2.47 8.29
CA GLY A 102 2.30 -3.80 8.60
C GLY A 102 1.77 -4.93 7.70
N ALA A 103 0.84 -4.65 6.79
CA ALA A 103 0.39 -5.63 5.81
C ALA A 103 1.55 -6.15 4.95
N THR A 104 1.55 -7.45 4.70
CA THR A 104 2.47 -8.15 3.80
C THR A 104 1.77 -8.57 2.51
N THR A 105 2.55 -8.87 1.47
CA THR A 105 1.98 -9.40 0.22
C THR A 105 1.41 -10.79 0.48
N GLY A 106 0.13 -10.96 0.21
CA GLY A 106 -0.58 -12.20 0.48
C GLY A 106 -2.06 -12.07 0.16
N PRO A 107 -2.85 -13.10 0.45
CA PRO A 107 -4.27 -13.07 0.16
C PRO A 107 -5.03 -12.14 1.10
N ILE A 108 -6.20 -11.69 0.65
CA ILE A 108 -7.16 -10.96 1.47
C ILE A 108 -8.14 -11.98 2.06
N SER A 109 -8.38 -11.94 3.36
CA SER A 109 -9.44 -12.72 4.00
C SER A 109 -10.57 -11.84 4.52
N VAL A 110 -11.79 -12.37 4.46
CA VAL A 110 -13.00 -11.72 4.98
C VAL A 110 -13.72 -12.72 5.88
N THR A 111 -13.99 -12.33 7.12
CA THR A 111 -14.77 -13.09 8.10
C THR A 111 -16.09 -12.40 8.38
N VAL A 112 -17.20 -13.13 8.25
CA VAL A 112 -18.56 -12.68 8.59
C VAL A 112 -19.25 -13.74 9.42
N ALA A 113 -19.76 -13.36 10.59
CA ALA A 113 -20.45 -14.27 11.52
C ALA A 113 -19.69 -15.59 11.79
N GLY A 114 -18.36 -15.52 11.89
CA GLY A 114 -17.48 -16.67 12.16
C GLY A 114 -17.10 -17.51 10.93
N THR A 115 -17.67 -17.24 9.75
CA THR A 115 -17.26 -17.88 8.49
C THR A 115 -16.18 -17.03 7.82
N THR A 116 -15.07 -17.64 7.42
CA THR A 116 -13.95 -16.95 6.75
C THR A 116 -13.77 -17.44 5.33
N VAL A 117 -13.57 -16.51 4.41
CA VAL A 117 -13.16 -16.79 3.03
C VAL A 117 -11.90 -16.01 2.69
N THR A 118 -11.16 -16.52 1.71
CA THR A 118 -9.88 -15.97 1.27
C THR A 118 -9.92 -15.76 -0.23
N SER A 119 -9.26 -14.71 -0.73
CA SER A 119 -9.16 -14.45 -2.16
C SER A 119 -8.25 -15.46 -2.86
N ASP A 120 -8.58 -15.80 -4.11
CA ASP A 120 -7.77 -16.73 -4.92
C ASP A 120 -6.42 -16.15 -5.36
N THR A 121 -6.32 -14.82 -5.41
CA THR A 121 -5.09 -14.09 -5.78
C THR A 121 -4.61 -13.23 -4.63
N ASN A 122 -3.31 -12.97 -4.61
CA ASN A 122 -2.68 -12.13 -3.60
C ASN A 122 -2.86 -10.65 -3.94
N PHE A 123 -3.07 -9.83 -2.91
CA PHE A 123 -2.82 -8.40 -3.01
C PHE A 123 -1.31 -8.16 -2.86
N LYS A 124 -0.71 -7.42 -3.80
CA LYS A 124 0.72 -7.11 -3.76
C LYS A 124 0.97 -5.79 -3.06
N ILE A 125 1.64 -5.84 -1.92
CA ILE A 125 2.10 -4.64 -1.21
C ILE A 125 3.30 -4.05 -1.95
N THR A 126 3.24 -2.76 -2.26
CA THR A 126 4.33 -2.02 -2.89
C THR A 126 4.90 -0.97 -1.95
N ALA A 127 6.14 -0.54 -2.19
CA ALA A 127 6.67 0.63 -1.49
C ALA A 127 5.89 1.90 -1.90
N PRO A 128 5.65 2.84 -0.97
CA PRO A 128 5.09 4.14 -1.33
C PRO A 128 6.11 4.97 -2.13
N ASN A 129 5.64 5.98 -2.86
CA ASN A 129 6.54 6.86 -3.61
C ASN A 129 7.10 7.95 -2.70
N LEU A 130 8.40 8.23 -2.79
CA LEU A 130 9.02 9.36 -2.11
C LEU A 130 8.58 10.67 -2.80
N ILE A 131 7.97 11.58 -2.05
CA ILE A 131 7.48 12.87 -2.53
C ILE A 131 8.51 13.96 -2.29
N SER A 132 9.06 14.05 -1.08
CA SER A 132 10.03 15.08 -0.72
C SER A 132 11.02 14.58 0.31
N ILE A 133 12.13 15.31 0.43
CA ILE A 133 13.12 15.13 1.50
C ILE A 133 13.24 16.46 2.21
N SER A 134 13.11 16.44 3.53
CA SER A 134 13.37 17.59 4.40
C SER A 134 14.65 17.33 5.18
N VAL A 135 15.49 18.36 5.29
CA VAL A 135 16.73 18.31 6.07
C VAL A 135 16.51 19.14 7.34
N THR A 136 16.80 18.56 8.51
CA THR A 136 16.74 19.26 9.79
C THR A 136 18.08 19.22 10.52
N SER A 137 18.38 20.28 11.28
CA SER A 137 19.51 20.36 12.20
C SER A 137 19.09 21.11 13.46
N SER A 138 19.70 20.75 14.59
CA SER A 138 19.50 21.44 15.86
C SER A 138 20.34 22.71 16.00
N LEU A 139 21.35 22.91 15.15
CA LEU A 139 22.22 24.08 15.17
C LEU A 139 22.09 24.89 13.89
N THR A 140 21.87 26.19 14.03
CA THR A 140 21.88 27.16 12.91
C THR A 140 23.29 27.71 12.64
N THR A 141 24.21 27.57 13.59
CA THR A 141 25.63 27.95 13.49
C THR A 141 26.50 26.85 14.07
N ILE A 142 27.69 26.63 13.49
CA ILE A 142 28.66 25.64 13.97
C ILE A 142 30.05 26.26 14.07
N SER A 143 30.66 26.16 15.25
CA SER A 143 32.04 26.62 15.46
C SER A 143 33.05 25.67 14.83
N PRO A 144 34.24 26.16 14.43
CA PRO A 144 35.33 25.31 13.96
C PRO A 144 35.62 24.16 14.93
N GLY A 145 35.75 22.95 14.42
CA GLY A 145 36.06 21.74 15.18
C GLY A 145 34.89 21.10 15.91
N LEU A 146 33.72 21.75 15.97
CA LEU A 146 32.50 21.14 16.49
C LEU A 146 31.78 20.33 15.41
N THR A 147 31.02 19.33 15.85
CA THR A 147 30.19 18.50 14.99
C THR A 147 28.71 18.62 15.35
N THR A 148 27.85 18.47 14.35
CA THR A 148 26.40 18.33 14.54
C THR A 148 25.82 17.34 13.53
N GLN A 149 24.82 16.60 13.95
CA GLN A 149 24.15 15.64 13.08
C GLN A 149 23.00 16.34 12.34
N TYR A 150 23.02 16.25 11.02
CA TYR A 150 21.87 16.58 10.19
C TYR A 150 21.07 15.32 9.92
N HIS A 151 19.74 15.43 9.93
CA HIS A 151 18.84 14.33 9.57
C HIS A 151 18.13 14.64 8.26
N ALA A 152 18.06 13.63 7.38
CA ALA A 152 17.27 13.69 6.16
C ALA A 152 16.01 12.84 6.34
N THR A 153 14.84 13.47 6.35
CA THR A 153 13.57 12.79 6.51
C THR A 153 12.82 12.80 5.18
N GLY A 154 12.55 11.61 4.64
CA GLY A 154 11.70 11.44 3.47
C GLY A 154 10.21 11.50 3.83
N GLN A 155 9.42 12.16 2.99
CA GLN A 155 7.96 12.20 3.04
C GLN A 155 7.40 11.36 1.88
N TYR A 156 6.50 10.43 2.17
CA TYR A 156 5.99 9.48 1.18
C TYR A 156 4.52 9.70 0.81
N SER A 157 4.10 9.15 -0.34
CA SER A 157 2.76 9.30 -0.91
C SER A 157 1.61 8.75 -0.06
N ASN A 158 1.92 7.88 0.90
CA ASN A 158 0.97 7.35 1.87
C ASN A 158 0.93 8.16 3.19
N GLY A 159 1.62 9.30 3.26
CA GLY A 159 1.72 10.14 4.45
C GLY A 159 2.72 9.65 5.50
N SER A 160 3.38 8.51 5.28
CA SER A 160 4.45 8.04 6.18
C SER A 160 5.75 8.83 6.00
N THR A 161 6.57 8.84 7.04
CA THR A 161 7.93 9.38 7.01
C THR A 161 8.96 8.28 7.18
N GLN A 162 10.14 8.45 6.58
CA GLN A 162 11.28 7.57 6.82
C GLN A 162 12.53 8.41 7.05
N ASP A 163 13.34 8.02 8.03
CA ASP A 163 14.70 8.53 8.15
C ASP A 163 15.55 7.95 7.03
N LEU A 164 16.07 8.84 6.18
CA LEU A 164 16.92 8.55 5.05
C LEU A 164 18.36 9.03 5.28
N THR A 165 18.71 9.44 6.50
CA THR A 165 20.02 10.02 6.85
C THR A 165 21.18 9.12 6.41
N ALA A 166 21.04 7.81 6.58
CA ALA A 166 22.07 6.83 6.21
C ALA A 166 22.06 6.43 4.72
N THR A 167 21.02 6.76 3.96
CA THR A 167 20.82 6.29 2.58
C THR A 167 21.01 7.38 1.53
N VAL A 168 20.79 8.65 1.88
CA VAL A 168 21.06 9.78 0.99
C VAL A 168 22.56 10.07 0.89
N THR A 169 22.97 10.65 -0.24
CA THR A 169 24.30 11.24 -0.37
C THR A 169 24.25 12.69 0.07
N TRP A 170 25.11 13.04 1.02
CA TRP A 170 25.25 14.37 1.58
C TRP A 170 26.29 15.19 0.82
N SER A 171 26.01 16.47 0.62
CA SER A 171 26.97 17.43 0.06
C SER A 171 26.91 18.74 0.83
N ALA A 172 28.08 19.30 1.15
CA ALA A 172 28.16 20.63 1.74
C ALA A 172 28.12 21.68 0.63
N GLY A 173 27.24 22.68 0.76
CA GLY A 173 27.17 23.79 -0.20
C GLY A 173 28.42 24.66 -0.20
N ASN A 174 29.12 24.76 0.94
CA ASN A 174 30.41 25.44 1.07
C ASN A 174 31.37 24.66 2.00
N PRO A 175 32.22 23.78 1.44
CA PRO A 175 33.16 22.96 2.21
C PRO A 175 34.19 23.75 3.03
N SER A 176 34.47 25.00 2.69
CA SER A 176 35.38 25.86 3.46
C SER A 176 34.77 26.34 4.78
N VAL A 177 33.44 26.27 4.92
CA VAL A 177 32.72 26.63 6.15
C VAL A 177 32.46 25.39 6.99
N ALA A 178 31.93 24.34 6.36
CA ALA A 178 31.63 23.08 7.01
C ALA A 178 31.69 21.93 6.02
N THR A 179 32.19 20.79 6.46
CA THR A 179 32.17 19.53 5.70
C THR A 179 31.06 18.63 6.20
N VAL A 180 30.52 17.75 5.35
CA VAL A 180 29.55 16.72 5.74
C VAL A 180 30.07 15.34 5.38
N SER A 181 29.94 14.37 6.29
CA SER A 181 30.37 13.00 6.06
C SER A 181 29.32 12.17 5.31
N ASN A 182 29.82 11.25 4.48
CA ASN A 182 29.07 10.18 3.82
C ASN A 182 29.52 8.78 4.28
N ALA A 183 30.46 8.68 5.23
CA ALA A 183 31.00 7.41 5.68
C ALA A 183 30.01 6.66 6.57
N THR A 184 29.94 5.33 6.43
CA THR A 184 29.08 4.45 7.22
C THR A 184 29.19 4.73 8.72
N GLY A 185 28.06 5.04 9.34
CA GLY A 185 27.98 5.38 10.77
C GLY A 185 28.16 6.88 11.06
N SER A 186 28.37 7.72 10.04
CA SER A 186 28.52 9.17 10.17
C SER A 186 27.87 9.95 9.02
N GLN A 187 27.01 9.33 8.21
CA GLN A 187 26.26 10.05 7.18
C GLN A 187 25.51 11.24 7.77
N GLY A 188 25.66 12.42 7.18
CA GLY A 188 25.02 13.64 7.66
C GLY A 188 25.70 14.29 8.88
N LEU A 189 26.81 13.74 9.38
CA LEU A 189 27.62 14.40 10.40
C LEU A 189 28.35 15.58 9.77
N VAL A 190 28.00 16.79 10.19
CA VAL A 190 28.58 18.05 9.73
C VAL A 190 29.65 18.51 10.71
N THR A 191 30.84 18.88 10.21
CA THR A 191 31.96 19.39 10.99
C THR A 191 32.26 20.83 10.58
N GLY A 192 32.31 21.75 11.54
CA GLY A 192 32.68 23.14 11.28
C GLY A 192 34.17 23.27 10.95
N VAL A 193 34.49 23.99 9.88
CA VAL A 193 35.87 24.26 9.42
C VAL A 193 36.26 25.71 9.71
N ALA A 194 35.37 26.67 9.47
CA ALA A 194 35.60 28.09 9.72
C ALA A 194 34.40 28.73 10.44
N ALA A 195 34.66 29.71 11.30
CA ALA A 195 33.61 30.48 11.94
C ALA A 195 33.03 31.44 10.90
N PHE A 196 31.79 31.22 10.46
CA PHE A 196 31.04 32.28 9.78
C PHE A 196 30.32 33.10 10.84
N GLY A 197 30.93 34.21 11.24
CA GLY A 197 30.20 35.33 11.81
C GLY A 197 29.38 35.99 10.72
N LEU A 198 28.18 36.47 11.04
CA LEU A 198 27.51 37.46 10.20
C LEU A 198 28.42 38.68 10.13
N GLU A 199 28.92 39.03 8.94
CA GLU A 199 29.49 40.36 8.73
C GLU A 199 28.33 41.35 8.50
N PHE A 200 28.08 42.10 9.59
CA PHE A 200 27.29 43.33 9.82
C PHE A 200 25.77 43.32 9.57
#